data_AF-A0A0F8W6H8-F1
#
_entry.id   AF-A0A0F8W6H8-F1
#
_cell.length_a   1.000
_cell.length_b   1.000
_cell.length_c   1.000
_cell.angle_alpha   90.00
_cell.angle_beta   90.00
_cell.angle_gamma   90.00
#
_symmetry.space_group_name_H-M   'P 1'
#
loop_
_entity.id
_entity.type
_entity.pdbx_description
1 polymer ?
#
loop_
_entity_poly.entity_id
_entity_poly.type
_entity_poly.pdbx_seq_one_letter_code
_entity_poly.pdbx_strand_id
1 'polypeptide(L)'
;MKRSELISTTDIAVLASVGILFFACLINIYLKNLVLVYSGVFGSISLLIIFSSLYPNALLLRNDLVLGFIVCLIYPLVENTFAPLTEWGSYSTADVKIINTPLYVPFSFCFLTIFTSHLSSRVFHFTGNIIYTACIVGMIMFVITVIMEFTGLKGELWIFNKARFELLGVPVFIPFSYCLSFSVLAYTQKILLVLRGFLFSLSIGFSWLVSYWIIEVAPGKI
;
A
#
# COMPACT_ATOMS: atom_id res chain seq x y z
N MET A 1 10.45 25.90 19.13
CA MET A 1 9.70 24.64 18.90
C MET A 1 9.92 23.71 20.09
N LYS A 2 8.86 23.37 20.84
CA LYS A 2 8.97 22.43 21.97
C LYS A 2 9.19 21.02 21.43
N ARG A 3 10.20 20.35 21.98
CA ARG A 3 10.74 19.02 21.63
C ARG A 3 9.85 17.84 22.09
N SER A 4 8.55 18.06 22.27
CA SER A 4 7.61 17.09 22.86
C SER A 4 6.45 16.90 21.88
N GLU A 5 6.28 15.80 21.15
CA GLU A 5 6.57 14.40 21.45
C GLU A 5 7.21 13.74 20.21
N LEU A 6 8.36 13.10 20.39
CA LEU A 6 9.06 12.42 19.30
C LEU A 6 8.20 11.30 18.66
N ILE A 7 7.31 10.70 19.46
CA ILE A 7 6.35 9.67 19.07
C ILE A 7 5.01 10.03 19.72
N SER A 8 3.98 10.21 18.90
CA SER A 8 2.61 10.46 19.35
C SER A 8 1.88 9.15 19.63
N THR A 9 0.81 9.20 20.41
CA THR A 9 -0.04 8.02 20.64
C THR A 9 -0.67 7.48 19.35
N THR A 10 -0.92 8.33 18.35
CA THR A 10 -1.33 7.90 17.00
C THR A 10 -0.24 7.13 16.27
N ASP A 11 1.04 7.50 16.45
CA ASP A 11 2.15 6.74 15.85
C ASP A 11 2.21 5.33 16.41
N ILE A 12 1.98 5.16 17.73
CA ILE A 12 1.94 3.85 18.38
C ILE A 12 0.80 2.99 17.81
N ALA A 13 -0.40 3.56 17.63
CA ALA A 13 -1.55 2.84 17.07
C ALA A 13 -1.29 2.37 15.63
N VAL A 14 -0.64 3.21 14.81
CA VAL A 14 -0.24 2.85 13.43
C VAL A 14 0.84 1.78 13.43
N LEU A 15 1.86 1.88 14.30
CA LEU A 15 2.89 0.84 14.40
C LEU A 15 2.33 -0.49 14.90
N ALA A 16 1.40 -0.46 15.86
CA ALA A 16 0.72 -1.65 16.36
C ALA A 16 -0.12 -2.31 15.27
N SER A 17 -0.84 -1.54 14.45
CA SER A 17 -1.64 -2.08 13.34
C SER A 17 -0.76 -2.66 12.22
N VAL A 18 0.42 -2.08 11.96
CA VAL A 18 1.44 -2.69 11.08
C VAL A 18 1.92 -4.02 11.66
N GLY A 19 2.18 -4.08 12.96
CA GLY A 19 2.56 -5.32 13.65
C GLY A 19 1.53 -6.43 13.48
N ILE A 20 0.24 -6.11 13.70
CA ILE A 20 -0.88 -7.07 13.51
C ILE A 20 -0.88 -7.63 12.10
N LEU A 21 -0.81 -6.76 11.07
CA LEU A 21 -0.81 -7.20 9.67
C LEU A 21 0.43 -8.03 9.35
N PHE A 22 1.60 -7.59 9.78
CA PHE A 22 2.86 -8.30 9.55
C PHE A 22 2.85 -9.71 10.14
N PHE A 23 2.41 -9.87 11.39
CA PHE A 23 2.30 -11.19 12.01
C PHE A 23 1.25 -12.07 11.31
N ALA A 24 0.11 -11.49 10.89
CA ALA A 24 -0.89 -12.22 10.13
C ALA A 24 -0.31 -12.73 8.79
N CYS A 25 0.44 -11.90 8.06
CA CYS A 25 1.12 -12.30 6.82
C CYS A 25 2.15 -13.42 7.07
N LEU A 26 2.97 -13.30 8.13
CA LEU A 26 3.96 -14.33 8.47
C LEU A 26 3.31 -15.67 8.81
N ILE A 27 2.23 -15.68 9.60
CA ILE A 27 1.50 -16.90 9.93
C ILE A 27 0.81 -17.46 8.67
N ASN A 28 0.34 -16.59 7.77
CA ASN A 28 -0.33 -17.00 6.54
C ASN A 28 0.59 -17.75 5.56
N ILE A 29 1.91 -17.52 5.60
CA ILE A 29 2.87 -18.32 4.82
C ILE A 29 2.73 -19.82 5.14
N TYR A 30 2.45 -20.16 6.40
CA TYR A 30 2.33 -21.54 6.85
C TYR A 30 0.91 -22.07 6.75
N LEU A 31 -0.09 -21.24 7.09
CA LEU A 31 -1.48 -21.68 7.16
C LEU A 31 -2.24 -21.56 5.85
N LYS A 32 -1.77 -20.73 4.90
CA LYS A 32 -2.38 -20.48 3.58
C LYS A 32 -3.90 -20.29 3.68
N ASN A 33 -4.31 -19.39 4.56
CA ASN A 33 -5.70 -19.20 4.93
C ASN A 33 -6.13 -17.74 4.77
N LEU A 34 -7.04 -17.49 3.82
CA LEU A 34 -7.62 -16.17 3.58
C LEU A 34 -8.23 -15.52 4.82
N VAL A 35 -8.82 -16.30 5.74
CA VAL A 35 -9.41 -15.77 6.98
C VAL A 35 -8.35 -15.07 7.83
N LEU A 36 -7.12 -15.56 7.82
CA LEU A 36 -6.02 -14.96 8.55
C LEU A 36 -5.59 -13.63 7.92
N VAL A 37 -5.55 -13.55 6.59
CA VAL A 37 -5.28 -12.31 5.86
C VAL A 37 -6.34 -11.26 6.21
N TYR A 38 -7.62 -11.63 6.15
CA TYR A 38 -8.72 -10.75 6.56
C TYR A 38 -8.64 -10.34 8.04
N SER A 39 -8.29 -11.27 8.93
CA SER A 39 -8.14 -10.99 10.35
C SER A 39 -7.02 -9.98 10.61
N GLY A 40 -5.91 -10.10 9.88
CA GLY A 40 -4.82 -9.12 9.90
C GLY A 40 -5.30 -7.75 9.44
N VAL A 41 -5.85 -7.67 8.24
CA VAL A 41 -6.26 -6.39 7.64
C VAL A 41 -7.39 -5.71 8.43
N PHE A 42 -8.47 -6.44 8.76
CA PHE A 42 -9.57 -5.89 9.54
C PHE A 42 -9.20 -5.62 10.99
N GLY A 43 -8.35 -6.44 11.62
CA GLY A 43 -7.81 -6.16 12.95
C GLY A 43 -7.04 -4.84 12.97
N SER A 44 -6.17 -4.65 11.99
CA SER A 44 -5.39 -3.41 11.82
C SER A 44 -6.27 -2.19 11.57
N ILE A 45 -7.23 -2.25 10.64
CA ILE A 45 -8.14 -1.13 10.35
C ILE A 45 -9.08 -0.84 11.54
N SER A 46 -9.62 -1.88 12.18
CA SER A 46 -10.53 -1.72 13.33
C SER A 46 -9.83 -1.05 14.51
N LEU A 47 -8.58 -1.44 14.79
CA LEU A 47 -7.76 -0.78 15.81
C LEU A 47 -7.64 0.72 15.53
N LEU A 48 -7.37 1.10 14.28
CA LEU A 48 -7.22 2.51 13.89
C LEU A 48 -8.55 3.28 13.97
N ILE A 49 -9.67 2.66 13.60
CA ILE A 49 -11.01 3.26 13.73
C ILE A 49 -11.34 3.50 15.20
N ILE A 50 -11.19 2.49 16.05
CA ILE A 50 -11.43 2.59 17.50
C ILE A 50 -10.56 3.70 18.09
N PHE A 51 -9.27 3.69 17.77
CA PHE A 51 -8.34 4.70 18.26
C PHE A 51 -8.73 6.12 17.79
N SER A 52 -9.06 6.30 16.51
CA SER A 52 -9.49 7.60 15.98
C SER A 52 -10.77 8.14 16.64
N SER A 53 -11.62 7.23 17.15
CA SER A 53 -12.87 7.56 17.83
C SER A 53 -12.66 7.93 19.29
N LEU A 54 -11.73 7.25 19.98
CA LEU A 54 -11.42 7.49 21.40
C LEU A 54 -10.61 8.76 21.64
N TYR A 55 -9.78 9.19 20.68
CA TYR A 55 -8.90 10.34 20.84
C TYR A 55 -9.37 11.55 20.00
N PRO A 56 -9.90 12.62 20.62
CA PRO A 56 -10.42 13.79 19.91
C PRO A 56 -9.38 14.49 19.02
N ASN A 57 -8.11 14.45 19.41
CA ASN A 57 -7.00 15.10 18.72
C ASN A 57 -6.44 14.27 17.54
N ALA A 58 -7.00 13.10 17.24
CA ALA A 58 -6.56 12.21 16.16
C ALA A 58 -7.06 12.65 14.76
N LEU A 59 -7.12 13.95 14.49
CA LEU A 59 -7.66 14.48 13.22
C LEU A 59 -6.89 13.98 12.00
N LEU A 60 -5.56 13.92 12.09
CA LEU A 60 -4.70 13.40 11.02
C LEU A 60 -5.09 11.95 10.65
N LEU A 61 -5.19 11.08 11.66
CA LEU A 61 -5.56 9.68 11.48
C LEU A 61 -6.96 9.52 10.87
N ARG A 62 -7.92 10.38 11.23
CA ARG A 62 -9.26 10.36 10.62
C ARG A 62 -9.22 10.69 9.13
N ASN A 63 -8.42 11.69 8.75
CA ASN A 63 -8.23 12.05 7.34
C ASN A 63 -7.54 10.91 6.57
N ASP A 64 -6.56 10.26 7.19
CA ASP A 64 -5.87 9.11 6.60
C ASP A 64 -6.81 7.90 6.45
N LEU A 65 -7.67 7.63 7.43
CA LEU A 65 -8.74 6.62 7.34
C LEU A 65 -9.69 6.90 6.18
N VAL A 66 -10.20 8.13 6.07
CA VAL A 66 -11.08 8.53 4.97
C VAL A 66 -10.38 8.35 3.62
N LEU A 67 -9.11 8.78 3.51
CA LEU A 67 -8.32 8.58 2.30
C LEU A 67 -8.16 7.10 1.95
N GLY A 68 -7.83 6.26 2.95
CA GLY A 68 -7.71 4.81 2.78
C GLY A 68 -9.00 4.19 2.24
N PHE A 69 -10.16 4.55 2.79
CA PHE A 69 -11.45 4.06 2.29
C PHE A 69 -11.77 4.55 0.89
N ILE A 70 -11.42 5.79 0.54
CA ILE A 70 -11.58 6.30 -0.84
C ILE A 70 -10.74 5.45 -1.81
N VAL A 71 -9.48 5.18 -1.47
CA VAL A 71 -8.59 4.34 -2.30
C VAL A 71 -9.11 2.91 -2.37
N CYS A 72 -9.59 2.35 -1.26
CA CYS A 72 -10.21 1.02 -1.21
C CYS A 72 -11.33 0.86 -2.25
N LEU A 73 -12.15 1.90 -2.44
CA LEU A 73 -13.27 1.89 -3.38
C LEU A 73 -12.81 2.08 -4.84
N ILE A 74 -11.77 2.87 -5.07
CA ILE A 74 -11.29 3.21 -6.42
C ILE A 74 -10.32 2.15 -6.95
N TYR A 75 -9.52 1.54 -6.08
CA TYR A 75 -8.43 0.64 -6.47
C TYR A 75 -8.87 -0.51 -7.39
N PRO A 76 -10.01 -1.21 -7.18
CA PRO A 76 -10.45 -2.25 -8.11
C PRO A 76 -10.61 -1.74 -9.55
N LEU A 77 -11.05 -0.49 -9.75
CA LEU A 77 -11.15 0.09 -11.10
C LEU A 77 -9.76 0.28 -11.73
N VAL A 78 -8.79 0.76 -10.94
CA VAL A 78 -7.40 0.93 -11.38
C VAL A 78 -6.81 -0.43 -11.74
N GLU A 79 -6.90 -1.40 -10.85
CA GLU A 79 -6.33 -2.72 -11.09
C GLU A 79 -6.95 -3.37 -12.34
N ASN A 80 -8.28 -3.38 -12.46
CA ASN A 80 -8.95 -3.98 -13.63
C ASN A 80 -8.68 -3.24 -14.94
N THR A 81 -8.23 -1.98 -14.89
CA THR A 81 -7.87 -1.20 -16.10
C THR A 81 -6.40 -1.40 -16.48
N PHE A 82 -5.50 -1.35 -15.49
CA PHE A 82 -4.05 -1.25 -15.72
C PHE A 82 -3.33 -2.59 -15.59
N ALA A 83 -3.76 -3.49 -14.70
CA ALA A 83 -3.09 -4.78 -14.49
C ALA A 83 -3.11 -5.70 -15.73
N PRO A 84 -4.22 -5.80 -16.51
CA PRO A 84 -4.23 -6.60 -17.72
C PRO A 84 -3.19 -6.17 -18.77
N LEU A 85 -2.71 -4.92 -18.69
CA LEU A 85 -1.75 -4.35 -19.63
C LEU A 85 -0.28 -4.58 -19.24
N THR A 86 -0.02 -5.15 -18.06
CA THR A 86 1.36 -5.35 -17.54
C THR A 86 1.77 -6.80 -17.40
N GLU A 87 0.91 -7.73 -17.84
CA GLU A 87 1.14 -9.18 -17.72
C GLU A 87 1.60 -9.62 -16.31
N TRP A 88 1.22 -8.89 -15.26
CA TRP A 88 1.84 -9.05 -13.94
C TRP A 88 1.66 -10.46 -13.37
N GLY A 89 0.49 -11.09 -13.57
CA GLY A 89 0.17 -12.38 -13.00
C GLY A 89 -1.34 -12.60 -12.83
N SER A 90 -1.70 -13.44 -11.85
CA SER A 90 -3.08 -13.75 -11.51
C SER A 90 -3.25 -14.06 -10.02
N TYR A 91 -4.47 -13.87 -9.53
CA TYR A 91 -4.85 -14.27 -8.17
C TYR A 91 -5.18 -15.77 -8.10
N SER A 92 -4.59 -16.48 -7.13
CA SER A 92 -4.75 -17.93 -6.96
C SER A 92 -5.80 -18.33 -5.93
N THR A 93 -6.42 -17.35 -5.27
CA THR A 93 -7.34 -17.57 -4.16
C THR A 93 -8.80 -17.63 -4.60
N ALA A 94 -9.59 -18.46 -3.92
CA ALA A 94 -11.05 -18.56 -4.08
C ALA A 94 -11.81 -17.48 -3.29
N ASP A 95 -11.28 -16.26 -3.24
CA ASP A 95 -11.89 -15.14 -2.54
C ASP A 95 -13.06 -14.53 -3.34
N VAL A 96 -13.93 -13.80 -2.65
CA VAL A 96 -14.96 -12.98 -3.30
C VAL A 96 -14.26 -11.85 -4.07
N LYS A 97 -14.72 -11.58 -5.29
CA LYS A 97 -14.08 -10.61 -6.20
C LYS A 97 -14.97 -9.41 -6.45
N ILE A 98 -14.35 -8.23 -6.53
CA ILE A 98 -14.92 -7.05 -7.20
C ILE A 98 -14.35 -7.06 -8.62
N ILE A 99 -15.18 -7.39 -9.60
CA ILE A 99 -14.72 -7.67 -10.98
C ILE A 99 -13.71 -8.83 -10.94
N ASN A 100 -12.40 -8.59 -11.14
CA ASN A 100 -11.35 -9.61 -11.04
C ASN A 100 -10.48 -9.47 -9.78
N THR A 101 -10.69 -8.42 -8.98
CA THR A 101 -9.88 -8.10 -7.80
C THR A 101 -10.44 -8.81 -6.56
N PRO A 102 -9.71 -9.74 -5.92
CA PRO A 102 -10.08 -10.31 -4.64
C PRO A 102 -10.31 -9.23 -3.59
N LEU A 103 -11.30 -9.38 -2.73
CA LEU A 103 -11.69 -8.39 -1.72
C LEU A 103 -10.57 -8.07 -0.73
N TYR A 104 -9.70 -9.02 -0.38
CA TYR A 104 -8.58 -8.71 0.54
C TYR A 104 -7.60 -7.66 -0.05
N VAL A 105 -7.52 -7.53 -1.37
CA VAL A 105 -6.60 -6.61 -2.06
C VAL A 105 -6.97 -5.13 -1.79
N PRO A 106 -8.17 -4.64 -2.11
CA PRO A 106 -8.55 -3.25 -1.85
C PRO A 106 -8.50 -2.92 -0.35
N PHE A 107 -8.78 -3.87 0.54
CA PHE A 107 -8.60 -3.65 1.98
C PHE A 107 -7.12 -3.56 2.38
N SER A 108 -6.23 -4.33 1.77
CA SER A 108 -4.79 -4.18 1.95
C SER A 108 -4.32 -2.81 1.47
N PHE A 109 -4.83 -2.34 0.33
CA PHE A 109 -4.58 -0.98 -0.17
C PHE A 109 -5.14 0.11 0.74
N CYS A 110 -6.31 -0.09 1.34
CA CYS A 110 -6.86 0.78 2.36
C CYS A 110 -5.84 0.97 3.49
N PHE A 111 -5.37 -0.15 4.06
CA PHE A 111 -4.38 -0.13 5.14
C PHE A 111 -3.07 0.53 4.74
N LEU A 112 -2.47 0.13 3.60
CA LEU A 112 -1.21 0.69 3.12
C LEU A 112 -1.32 2.20 2.84
N THR A 113 -2.47 2.66 2.37
CA THR A 113 -2.72 4.10 2.16
C THR A 113 -2.76 4.84 3.49
N ILE A 114 -3.46 4.31 4.50
CA ILE A 114 -3.53 4.92 5.84
C ILE A 114 -2.12 5.03 6.43
N PHE A 115 -1.39 3.91 6.46
CA PHE A 115 -0.02 3.86 6.96
C PHE A 115 0.88 4.87 6.25
N THR A 116 0.84 4.89 4.92
CA THR A 116 1.76 5.71 4.14
C THR A 116 1.42 7.19 4.18
N SER A 117 0.13 7.55 4.20
CA SER A 117 -0.29 8.94 4.36
C SER A 117 0.10 9.49 5.73
N HIS A 118 -0.06 8.68 6.79
CA HIS A 118 0.38 9.02 8.13
C HIS A 118 1.90 9.20 8.17
N LEU A 119 2.67 8.23 7.66
CA LEU A 119 4.13 8.27 7.57
C LEU A 119 4.61 9.51 6.81
N SER A 120 3.99 9.82 5.67
CA SER A 120 4.32 11.00 4.86
C SER A 120 4.14 12.30 5.64
N SER A 121 3.03 12.42 6.37
CA SER A 121 2.76 13.60 7.22
C SER A 121 3.80 13.75 8.32
N ARG A 122 4.20 12.64 8.97
CA ARG A 122 5.22 12.64 10.03
C ARG A 122 6.61 12.99 9.49
N VAL A 123 7.05 12.35 8.41
CA VAL A 123 8.35 12.63 7.79
C VAL A 123 8.41 14.08 7.29
N PHE A 124 7.33 14.61 6.72
CA PHE A 124 7.27 16.02 6.34
C PHE A 124 7.38 16.95 7.55
N HIS A 125 6.68 16.65 8.64
CA HIS A 125 6.79 17.42 9.88
C HIS A 125 8.22 17.43 10.44
N PHE A 126 8.97 16.33 10.32
CA PHE A 126 10.37 16.27 10.77
C PHE A 126 11.35 16.96 9.82
N THR A 127 11.17 16.81 8.51
CA THR A 127 12.15 17.27 7.51
C THR A 127 11.85 18.66 6.95
N GLY A 128 10.59 19.09 6.98
CA GLY A 128 10.11 20.31 6.30
C GLY A 128 10.26 20.28 4.77
N ASN A 129 10.65 19.14 4.18
CA ASN A 129 11.01 19.06 2.77
C ASN A 129 10.23 17.94 2.07
N ILE A 130 9.47 18.32 1.06
CA ILE A 130 8.56 17.43 0.34
C ILE A 130 9.30 16.38 -0.50
N ILE A 131 10.46 16.72 -1.06
CA ILE A 131 11.27 15.81 -1.87
C ILE A 131 11.88 14.73 -0.98
N TYR A 132 12.49 15.12 0.14
CA TYR A 132 13.02 14.14 1.11
C TYR A 132 11.91 13.24 1.66
N THR A 133 10.74 13.81 1.94
CA THR A 133 9.56 13.04 2.35
C THR A 133 9.15 12.01 1.31
N ALA A 134 9.03 12.43 0.04
CA ALA A 134 8.69 11.54 -1.06
C ALA A 134 9.69 10.40 -1.21
N CYS A 135 11.00 10.70 -1.22
CA CYS A 135 12.04 9.69 -1.34
C CYS A 135 12.02 8.69 -0.18
N ILE A 136 11.92 9.15 1.08
CA ILE A 136 11.89 8.25 2.25
C ILE A 136 10.66 7.35 2.20
N VAL A 137 9.49 7.93 1.94
CA VAL A 137 8.22 7.18 1.86
C VAL A 137 8.25 6.17 0.73
N GLY A 138 8.68 6.58 -0.47
CA GLY A 138 8.80 5.69 -1.63
C GLY A 138 9.73 4.51 -1.34
N MET A 139 10.91 4.76 -0.77
CA MET A 139 11.86 3.70 -0.43
C MET A 139 11.33 2.74 0.64
N ILE A 140 10.64 3.24 1.67
CA ILE A 140 9.98 2.38 2.66
C ILE A 140 8.91 1.52 1.98
N MET A 141 8.12 2.11 1.07
CA MET A 141 7.08 1.37 0.33
C MET A 141 7.65 0.37 -0.66
N PHE A 142 8.81 0.63 -1.25
CA PHE A 142 9.54 -0.36 -2.04
C PHE A 142 9.83 -1.61 -1.19
N VAL A 143 10.43 -1.42 -0.01
CA VAL A 143 10.80 -2.52 0.90
C VAL A 143 9.56 -3.26 1.40
N ILE A 144 8.53 -2.53 1.84
CA ILE A 144 7.26 -3.13 2.28
C ILE A 144 6.63 -3.94 1.17
N THR A 145 6.61 -3.42 -0.07
CA THR A 145 6.08 -4.16 -1.21
C THR A 145 6.88 -5.44 -1.43
N VAL A 146 8.21 -5.39 -1.48
CA VAL A 146 9.02 -6.62 -1.68
C VAL A 146 8.67 -7.68 -0.64
N ILE A 147 8.52 -7.29 0.62
CA ILE A 147 8.14 -8.20 1.72
C ILE A 147 6.71 -8.72 1.53
N MET A 148 5.73 -7.84 1.31
CA MET A 148 4.32 -8.20 1.15
C MET A 148 4.11 -9.10 -0.08
N GLU A 149 4.71 -8.75 -1.21
CA GLU A 149 4.64 -9.50 -2.45
C GLU A 149 5.28 -10.89 -2.33
N PHE A 150 6.45 -10.96 -1.69
CA PHE A 150 7.11 -12.23 -1.41
C PHE A 150 6.29 -13.11 -0.46
N THR A 151 5.78 -12.55 0.63
CA THR A 151 4.99 -13.30 1.61
C THR A 151 3.66 -13.76 1.04
N GLY A 152 3.01 -12.97 0.20
CA GLY A 152 1.79 -13.38 -0.50
C GLY A 152 2.04 -14.43 -1.58
N LEU A 153 3.16 -14.35 -2.32
CA LEU A 153 3.59 -15.41 -3.21
C LEU A 153 3.80 -16.74 -2.46
N LYS A 154 4.47 -16.70 -1.29
CA LYS A 154 4.66 -17.90 -0.44
C LYS A 154 3.37 -18.39 0.22
N GLY A 155 2.45 -17.48 0.51
CA GLY A 155 1.11 -17.76 1.02
C GLY A 155 0.08 -18.14 -0.05
N GLU A 156 0.51 -18.31 -1.32
CA GLU A 156 -0.35 -18.67 -2.46
C GLU A 156 -1.54 -17.72 -2.65
N LEU A 157 -1.33 -16.42 -2.40
CA LEU A 157 -2.34 -15.38 -2.61
C LEU A 157 -2.45 -14.97 -4.09
N TRP A 158 -1.31 -14.93 -4.78
CA TRP A 158 -1.18 -14.67 -6.21
C TRP A 158 0.03 -15.41 -6.78
N ILE A 159 0.05 -15.50 -8.10
CA ILE A 159 1.13 -16.08 -8.90
C ILE A 159 1.53 -15.03 -9.94
N PHE A 160 2.82 -14.71 -9.99
CA PHE A 160 3.36 -13.83 -11.02
C PHE A 160 3.65 -14.59 -12.30
N ASN A 161 3.45 -13.93 -13.44
CA ASN A 161 4.02 -14.43 -14.68
C ASN A 161 5.54 -14.25 -14.63
N LYS A 162 6.25 -15.06 -15.43
CA LYS A 162 7.71 -14.99 -15.50
C LYS A 162 8.14 -13.60 -15.99
N ALA A 163 8.95 -12.91 -15.21
CA ALA A 163 9.50 -11.61 -15.55
C ALA A 163 10.99 -11.72 -15.92
N ARG A 164 11.52 -10.73 -16.63
CA ARG A 164 12.96 -10.65 -16.94
C ARG A 164 13.76 -10.30 -15.69
N PHE A 165 13.23 -9.42 -14.85
CA PHE A 165 13.88 -9.00 -13.62
C PHE A 165 13.00 -9.33 -12.42
N GLU A 166 13.51 -10.18 -11.54
CA GLU A 166 12.81 -10.64 -10.34
C GLU A 166 13.66 -10.40 -9.10
N LEU A 167 13.02 -9.98 -8.01
CA LEU A 167 13.60 -9.89 -6.68
C LEU A 167 12.82 -10.81 -5.76
N LEU A 168 13.47 -11.89 -5.28
CA LEU A 168 12.82 -12.93 -4.47
C LEU A 168 11.60 -13.59 -5.16
N GLY A 169 11.58 -13.64 -6.50
CA GLY A 169 10.44 -14.13 -7.28
C GLY A 169 9.30 -13.13 -7.48
N VAL A 170 9.50 -11.87 -7.06
CA VAL A 170 8.58 -10.76 -7.34
C VAL A 170 9.11 -9.97 -8.54
N PRO A 171 8.31 -9.72 -9.59
CA PRO A 171 8.70 -8.84 -10.70
C PRO A 171 9.12 -7.46 -10.21
N VAL A 172 10.33 -7.00 -10.55
CA VAL A 172 10.93 -5.76 -9.99
C VAL A 172 10.10 -4.51 -10.30
N PHE A 173 9.37 -4.50 -11.41
CA PHE A 173 8.53 -3.36 -11.77
C PHE A 173 7.40 -3.11 -10.76
N ILE A 174 6.93 -4.13 -10.03
CA ILE A 174 5.85 -4.01 -9.04
C ILE A 174 6.29 -3.14 -7.84
N PRO A 175 7.33 -3.49 -7.05
CA PRO A 175 7.80 -2.65 -5.95
C PRO A 175 8.32 -1.29 -6.42
N PHE A 176 8.89 -1.20 -7.63
CA PHE A 176 9.28 0.08 -8.19
C PHE A 176 8.08 0.99 -8.47
N SER A 177 6.99 0.43 -8.99
CA SER A 177 5.78 1.19 -9.23
C SER A 177 5.17 1.72 -7.95
N TYR A 178 5.03 0.88 -6.92
CA TYR A 178 4.52 1.33 -5.63
C TYR A 178 5.45 2.36 -4.97
N CYS A 179 6.77 2.23 -5.09
CA CYS A 179 7.70 3.27 -4.67
C CYS A 179 7.35 4.64 -5.29
N LEU A 180 7.15 4.69 -6.61
CA LEU A 180 6.79 5.90 -7.33
C LEU A 180 5.41 6.43 -6.94
N SER A 181 4.39 5.56 -6.92
CA SER A 181 3.01 5.97 -6.67
C SER A 181 2.81 6.47 -5.25
N PHE A 182 3.36 5.78 -4.25
CA PHE A 182 3.24 6.19 -2.85
C PHE A 182 4.06 7.45 -2.52
N SER A 183 5.11 7.75 -3.30
CA SER A 183 5.81 9.05 -3.23
C SER A 183 4.88 10.23 -3.54
N VAL A 184 3.85 10.03 -4.39
CA VAL A 184 2.86 11.06 -4.75
C VAL A 184 2.04 11.51 -3.54
N LEU A 185 1.87 10.67 -2.51
CA LEU A 185 1.13 11.05 -1.30
C LEU A 185 1.77 12.21 -0.55
N ALA A 186 3.08 12.41 -0.68
CA ALA A 186 3.79 13.56 -0.12
C ALA A 186 3.43 14.86 -0.84
N TYR A 187 3.28 14.82 -2.17
CA TYR A 187 2.97 15.99 -3.01
C TYR A 187 1.51 16.44 -2.93
N THR A 188 0.62 15.53 -2.52
CA THR A 188 -0.83 15.74 -2.59
C THR A 188 -1.47 16.08 -1.24
N GLN A 189 -0.68 16.32 -0.18
CA GLN A 189 -1.17 16.57 1.18
C GLN A 189 -2.13 17.77 1.30
N LYS A 190 -2.02 18.77 0.41
CA LYS A 190 -2.85 19.98 0.40
C LYS A 190 -4.10 19.90 -0.50
N ILE A 191 -4.29 18.77 -1.18
CA ILE A 191 -5.41 18.57 -2.10
C ILE A 191 -6.63 18.06 -1.31
N LEU A 192 -7.84 18.39 -1.77
CA LEU A 192 -9.09 17.82 -1.25
C LEU A 192 -9.01 16.28 -1.20
N LEU A 193 -9.40 15.66 -0.08
CA LEU A 193 -9.22 14.22 0.17
C LEU A 193 -9.74 13.32 -0.95
N VAL A 194 -10.90 13.62 -1.52
CA VAL A 194 -11.49 12.86 -2.64
C VAL A 194 -10.59 12.92 -3.88
N LEU A 195 -10.17 14.12 -4.28
CA LEU A 195 -9.29 14.31 -5.42
C LEU A 195 -7.90 13.71 -5.15
N ARG A 196 -7.40 13.80 -3.91
CA ARG A 196 -6.15 13.17 -3.47
C ARG A 196 -6.20 11.65 -3.64
N GLY A 197 -7.28 11.00 -3.19
CA GLY A 197 -7.48 9.56 -3.35
C GLY A 197 -7.56 9.14 -4.81
N PHE A 198 -8.25 9.91 -5.65
CA PHE A 198 -8.32 9.66 -7.09
C PHE A 198 -6.96 9.78 -7.79
N LEU A 199 -6.23 10.88 -7.56
CA LEU A 199 -4.92 11.11 -8.16
C LEU A 199 -3.89 10.06 -7.72
N PHE A 200 -3.92 9.67 -6.45
CA PHE A 200 -3.06 8.61 -5.95
C PHE A 200 -3.42 7.24 -6.54
N SER A 201 -4.71 6.91 -6.65
CA SER A 201 -5.12 5.64 -7.26
C SER A 201 -4.71 5.58 -8.73
N LEU A 202 -4.89 6.67 -9.49
CA LEU A 202 -4.40 6.75 -10.87
C LEU A 202 -2.88 6.62 -10.96
N SER A 203 -2.12 7.23 -10.03
CA SER A 203 -0.67 7.12 -10.05
C SER A 203 -0.19 5.68 -9.87
N ILE A 204 -0.93 4.82 -9.15
CA ILE A 204 -0.64 3.38 -9.07
C ILE A 204 -0.71 2.74 -10.45
N GLY A 205 -1.84 2.90 -11.16
CA GLY A 205 -2.03 2.31 -12.48
C GLY A 205 -1.01 2.81 -13.52
N PHE A 206 -0.78 4.12 -13.57
CA PHE A 206 0.21 4.70 -14.48
C PHE A 206 1.64 4.25 -14.15
N SER A 207 2.03 4.21 -12.88
CA SER A 207 3.36 3.74 -12.49
C SER A 207 3.57 2.27 -12.85
N TRP A 208 2.55 1.41 -12.72
CA TRP A 208 2.60 0.02 -13.20
C TRP A 208 2.93 -0.07 -14.69
N LEU A 209 2.18 0.64 -15.54
CA LEU A 209 2.42 0.65 -16.98
C LEU A 209 3.82 1.15 -17.34
N VAL A 210 4.21 2.29 -16.78
CA VAL A 210 5.51 2.92 -17.08
C VAL A 210 6.66 2.03 -16.63
N SER A 211 6.59 1.48 -15.41
CA SER A 211 7.65 0.63 -14.87
C SER A 211 7.76 -0.68 -15.64
N TYR A 212 6.62 -1.32 -15.97
CA TYR A 212 6.61 -2.52 -16.80
C TYR A 212 7.26 -2.25 -18.16
N TRP A 213 6.88 -1.17 -18.83
CA TRP A 213 7.45 -0.86 -20.15
C TRP A 213 8.96 -0.59 -20.10
N ILE A 214 9.42 0.18 -19.10
CA ILE A 214 10.84 0.52 -18.93
C ILE A 214 11.69 -0.71 -18.55
N ILE A 215 11.17 -1.56 -17.65
CA ILE A 215 11.97 -2.64 -17.04
C ILE A 215 11.86 -3.93 -17.86
N GLU A 216 10.68 -4.28 -18.35
CA GLU A 216 10.43 -5.56 -19.01
C GLU A 216 10.50 -5.45 -20.54
N VAL A 217 9.88 -4.42 -21.13
CA VAL A 217 9.68 -4.34 -22.60
C VAL A 217 10.85 -3.67 -23.32
N ALA A 218 11.23 -2.45 -22.92
CA ALA A 218 12.24 -1.66 -23.62
C ALA A 218 13.61 -2.36 -23.72
N PRO A 219 14.13 -3.04 -22.69
CA PRO A 219 15.43 -3.70 -22.75
C PRO A 219 15.44 -4.93 -23.66
N GLY A 220 14.27 -5.46 -24.08
CA GLY A 220 14.16 -6.60 -24.99
C GLY A 220 14.24 -6.24 -26.48
N LYS A 221 14.30 -4.93 -26.79
CA LYS A 221 14.35 -4.39 -28.16
C LYS A 221 15.73 -3.84 -28.56
N ILE A 222 16.72 -3.96 -27.67
CA ILE A 222 18.13 -3.60 -27.87
C ILE A 222 18.93 -4.88 -28.03
#